data_AF-A0A2V5ZEX3-F1
#
_entry.id   AF-A0A2V5ZEX3-F1
#
_cell.length_a   1.000
_cell.length_b   1.000
_cell.length_c   1.000
_cell.angle_alpha   90.00
_cell.angle_beta   90.00
_cell.angle_gamma   90.00
#
_symmetry.space_group_name_H-M   'P 1'
#
loop_
_entity.id
_entity.type
_entity.pdbx_description
1 polymer ?
#
loop_
_entity_poly.entity_id
_entity_poly.type
_entity_poly.pdbx_seq_one_letter_code
_entity_poly.pdbx_strand_id
1 'polypeptide(L)'
;MNSLALINEFLGQPPNASSHGYQIDHILEFCHWFMAALFFGWSAFFIFVLIRFRKRRQPTADHAGVRSGISTHLEFSVVLIEAVLLLGFAIPLWAKRVNQFPPGKEALVVHVV
;
A
#
# COMPACT_ATOMS: atom_id res chain seq x y z
N MET A 1 -0.25 -23.64 6.55
CA MET A 1 0.22 -22.46 5.80
C MET A 1 -1.03 -21.76 5.30
N ASN A 2 -1.40 -20.63 5.89
CA ASN A 2 -2.63 -19.93 5.50
C ASN A 2 -2.39 -19.20 4.18
N SER A 3 -3.07 -19.66 3.14
CA SER A 3 -3.01 -19.30 1.71
C SER A 3 -3.27 -17.81 1.35
N LEU A 4 -3.16 -16.88 2.28
CA LEU A 4 -3.60 -15.49 2.09
C LEU A 4 -2.46 -14.49 1.88
N ALA A 5 -1.19 -14.89 2.01
CA ALA A 5 -0.01 -14.00 1.92
C ALA A 5 0.78 -14.19 0.61
N LEU A 6 0.08 -14.30 -0.53
CA LEU A 6 0.68 -14.70 -1.79
C LEU A 6 1.70 -13.69 -2.31
N ILE A 7 1.38 -12.39 -2.26
CA ILE A 7 2.29 -11.35 -2.76
C ILE A 7 3.43 -11.11 -1.77
N ASN A 8 3.16 -11.17 -0.46
CA ASN A 8 4.20 -11.01 0.55
C ASN A 8 5.25 -12.13 0.48
N GLU A 9 4.82 -13.40 0.35
CA GLU A 9 5.73 -14.52 0.18
C GLU A 9 6.52 -14.40 -1.14
N PHE A 10 5.86 -14.00 -2.23
CA PHE A 10 6.53 -13.74 -3.51
C PHE A 10 7.59 -12.65 -3.43
N LEU A 11 7.33 -11.59 -2.65
CA LEU A 11 8.29 -10.49 -2.41
C LEU A 11 9.39 -10.86 -1.40
N GLY A 12 9.39 -12.10 -0.88
CA GLY A 12 10.45 -12.62 -0.02
C GLY A 12 10.23 -12.39 1.47
N GLN A 13 8.99 -12.15 1.91
CA GLN A 13 8.69 -12.02 3.34
C GLN A 13 8.93 -13.36 4.06
N PRO A 14 9.68 -13.38 5.18
CA PRO A 14 9.91 -14.61 5.94
C PRO A 14 8.61 -15.08 6.62
N PRO A 15 8.52 -16.39 6.95
CA PRO A 15 7.35 -16.92 7.64
C PRO A 15 7.19 -16.26 9.01
N ASN A 16 5.93 -15.99 9.37
CA ASN A 16 5.61 -15.38 10.66
C ASN A 16 6.05 -16.27 11.83
N ALA A 17 7.00 -15.77 12.63
CA ALA A 17 7.51 -16.41 13.84
C ALA A 17 6.91 -15.84 15.14
N SER A 18 5.84 -15.04 15.04
CA SER A 18 5.22 -14.34 16.17
C SER A 18 3.72 -14.60 16.19
N SER A 19 3.10 -14.76 17.38
CA SER A 19 1.63 -14.93 17.58
C SER A 19 0.77 -13.76 17.07
N HIS A 20 1.42 -12.80 16.47
CA HIS A 20 1.18 -11.38 16.57
C HIS A 20 1.52 -10.76 15.20
N GLY A 21 2.43 -11.40 14.44
CA GLY A 21 2.78 -11.02 13.07
C GLY A 21 1.65 -11.26 12.07
N TYR A 22 0.73 -12.18 12.33
CA TYR A 22 -0.36 -12.51 11.40
C TYR A 22 -1.22 -11.29 11.02
N GLN A 23 -1.50 -10.41 12.00
CA GLN A 23 -2.25 -9.17 11.74
C GLN A 23 -1.45 -8.17 10.89
N ILE A 24 -0.13 -8.11 11.10
CA ILE A 24 0.77 -7.25 10.34
C ILE A 24 0.85 -7.76 8.90
N ASP A 25 1.07 -9.06 8.71
CA ASP A 25 1.19 -9.69 7.41
C ASP A 25 -0.09 -9.49 6.56
N HIS A 26 -1.27 -9.58 7.18
CA HIS A 26 -2.54 -9.33 6.48
C HIS A 26 -2.66 -7.90 5.96
N ILE A 27 -2.33 -6.91 6.80
CA ILE A 27 -2.39 -5.51 6.39
C ILE A 27 -1.32 -5.23 5.33
N LEU A 28 -0.13 -5.83 5.47
CA LEU A 28 0.95 -5.70 4.50
C LEU A 28 0.57 -6.29 3.14
N GLU A 29 -0.08 -7.46 3.12
CA GLU A 29 -0.56 -8.11 1.89
C GLU A 29 -1.56 -7.19 1.17
N PHE A 30 -2.52 -6.64 1.91
CA PHE A 30 -3.50 -5.68 1.36
C PHE A 30 -2.79 -4.45 0.77
N CYS A 31 -1.83 -3.87 1.50
CA CYS A 31 -1.05 -2.74 1.03
C CYS A 31 -0.29 -3.06 -0.27
N HIS A 32 0.33 -4.23 -0.38
CA HIS A 32 1.04 -4.64 -1.59
C HIS A 32 0.09 -4.81 -2.79
N TRP A 33 -1.08 -5.41 -2.60
CA TRP A 33 -2.09 -5.47 -3.66
C TRP A 33 -2.58 -4.09 -4.09
N PHE A 34 -2.80 -3.19 -3.13
CA PHE A 34 -3.17 -1.81 -3.42
C PHE A 34 -2.07 -1.09 -4.23
N MET A 35 -0.80 -1.22 -3.82
CA MET A 35 0.34 -0.68 -4.58
C MET A 35 0.43 -1.28 -5.98
N ALA A 36 0.23 -2.59 -6.14
CA ALA A 36 0.23 -3.24 -7.45
C ALA A 36 -0.89 -2.67 -8.35
N ALA A 37 -2.11 -2.53 -7.82
CA ALA A 37 -3.24 -1.97 -8.57
C ALA A 37 -2.96 -0.53 -9.04
N LEU A 38 -2.40 0.32 -8.17
CA LEU A 38 -1.98 1.67 -8.54
C LEU A 38 -0.87 1.63 -9.60
N PHE A 39 0.17 0.84 -9.38
CA PHE A 39 1.30 0.74 -10.31
C PHE A 39 0.84 0.35 -11.72
N PHE A 40 0.04 -0.70 -11.85
CA PHE A 40 -0.47 -1.14 -13.15
C PHE A 40 -1.48 -0.16 -13.75
N GLY A 41 -2.38 0.40 -12.95
CA GLY A 41 -3.37 1.39 -13.41
C GLY A 41 -2.70 2.65 -13.97
N TRP A 42 -1.79 3.25 -13.21
CA TRP A 42 -1.06 4.44 -13.63
C TRP A 42 -0.10 4.16 -14.79
N SER A 43 0.61 3.02 -14.78
CA SER A 43 1.51 2.65 -15.88
C SER A 43 0.74 2.43 -17.18
N ALA A 44 -0.41 1.75 -17.12
CA ALA A 44 -1.25 1.54 -18.30
C ALA A 44 -1.78 2.88 -18.84
N PHE A 45 -2.27 3.77 -17.98
CA PHE A 45 -2.70 5.11 -18.38
C PHE A 45 -1.55 5.92 -18.99
N PHE A 46 -0.37 5.91 -18.37
CA PHE A 46 0.81 6.61 -18.85
C PHE A 46 1.24 6.11 -20.23
N ILE A 47 1.36 4.80 -20.42
CA ILE A 47 1.68 4.19 -21.72
C ILE A 47 0.61 4.55 -22.75
N PHE A 48 -0.67 4.49 -22.38
CA PHE A 48 -1.76 4.90 -23.26
C PHE A 48 -1.61 6.35 -23.71
N VAL A 49 -1.32 7.28 -22.79
CA VAL A 49 -1.13 8.71 -23.11
C VAL A 49 0.03 8.89 -24.09
N LEU A 50 1.18 8.24 -23.85
CA LEU A 50 2.32 8.29 -24.76
C LEU A 50 1.97 7.79 -26.18
N ILE A 51 1.22 6.68 -26.27
CA ILE A 51 0.84 6.09 -27.55
C ILE A 51 -0.19 6.96 -28.27
N ARG A 52 -1.19 7.46 -27.55
CA ARG A 52 -2.37 8.17 -28.08
C ARG A 52 -2.06 9.62 -28.48
N PHE A 53 -1.21 10.30 -27.71
CA PHE A 53 -0.89 11.73 -27.88
C PHE A 53 0.51 11.98 -28.44
N ARG A 54 1.19 10.96 -28.97
CA ARG A 54 2.46 11.17 -29.71
C ARG A 54 2.28 12.15 -30.88
N LYS A 55 3.32 12.97 -31.15
CA LYS A 55 3.36 13.99 -32.22
C LYS A 55 2.87 13.51 -33.59
N ARG A 56 3.18 12.26 -33.95
CA ARG A 56 2.74 11.67 -35.24
C ARG A 56 1.22 11.55 -35.36
N ARG A 57 0.49 11.31 -34.26
CA ARG A 57 -0.97 11.14 -34.23
C ARG A 57 -1.71 12.39 -33.78
N GLN A 58 -1.08 13.23 -32.98
CA GLN A 58 -1.62 14.49 -32.46
C GLN A 58 -0.54 15.57 -32.64
N PRO A 59 -0.47 16.22 -33.81
CA PRO A 59 0.61 17.16 -34.14
C PRO A 59 0.47 18.52 -33.44
N THR A 60 -0.75 18.91 -33.07
CA THR A 60 -1.08 20.13 -32.32
C THR A 60 -1.45 19.78 -30.88
N ALA A 61 -0.85 20.46 -29.92
CA ALA A 61 -1.17 20.29 -28.51
C ALA A 61 -2.50 20.99 -28.17
N ASP A 62 -3.32 20.35 -27.33
CA ASP A 62 -4.48 20.98 -26.71
C ASP A 62 -4.05 21.59 -25.37
N HIS A 63 -4.12 22.92 -25.27
CA HIS A 63 -3.77 23.67 -24.06
C HIS A 63 -4.95 23.88 -23.12
N ALA A 64 -6.19 23.62 -23.56
CA ALA A 64 -7.37 23.70 -22.71
C ALA A 64 -7.47 22.50 -21.76
N GLY A 65 -6.90 21.35 -22.14
CA GLY A 65 -6.75 20.17 -21.29
C GLY A 65 -8.08 19.51 -20.89
N VAL A 66 -8.00 18.60 -19.92
CA VAL A 66 -9.19 17.89 -19.39
C VAL A 66 -9.97 18.85 -18.49
N ARG A 67 -11.23 19.11 -18.85
CA ARG A 67 -12.14 19.97 -18.07
C ARG A 67 -13.07 19.21 -17.13
N SER A 68 -13.05 17.88 -17.15
CA SER A 68 -13.89 17.06 -16.28
C SER A 68 -13.25 16.88 -14.90
N GLY A 69 -14.07 16.81 -13.85
CA GLY A 69 -13.63 16.55 -12.46
C GLY A 69 -13.20 15.10 -12.20
N ILE A 70 -13.06 14.26 -13.23
CA ILE A 70 -12.75 12.83 -13.07
C ILE A 70 -11.40 12.63 -12.38
N SER A 71 -10.38 13.44 -12.71
CA SER A 71 -9.07 13.39 -12.04
C SER A 71 -9.20 13.65 -10.55
N THR A 72 -9.93 14.70 -10.19
CA THR A 72 -10.15 15.10 -8.79
C THR A 72 -10.86 14.01 -7.99
N HIS A 73 -11.87 13.34 -8.57
CA HIS A 73 -12.56 12.24 -7.90
C HIS A 73 -11.65 11.02 -7.70
N LEU A 74 -10.81 10.68 -8.69
CA LEU A 74 -9.84 9.60 -8.57
C LEU A 74 -8.78 9.90 -7.50
N GLU A 75 -8.22 11.10 -7.52
CA GLU A 75 -7.26 11.57 -6.52
C GLU A 75 -7.85 11.50 -5.10
N PHE A 76 -9.06 12.04 -4.91
CA PHE A 76 -9.74 12.00 -3.61
C PHE A 76 -10.01 10.57 -3.14
N SER A 77 -10.36 9.66 -4.05
CA SER A 77 -10.60 8.25 -3.72
C SER A 77 -9.33 7.57 -3.21
N VAL A 78 -8.19 7.81 -3.86
CA VAL A 78 -6.89 7.28 -3.42
C VAL A 78 -6.51 7.83 -2.06
N VAL A 79 -6.60 9.16 -1.87
CA VAL A 79 -6.30 9.82 -0.58
C VAL A 79 -7.18 9.29 0.54
N LEU A 80 -8.47 9.06 0.29
CA LEU A 80 -9.39 8.50 1.27
C LEU A 80 -8.99 7.07 1.70
N ILE A 81 -8.65 6.21 0.73
CA ILE A 81 -8.21 4.84 1.02
C ILE A 81 -6.91 4.86 1.84
N GLU A 82 -5.95 5.69 1.46
CA GLU A 82 -4.68 5.84 2.19
C GLU A 82 -4.89 6.37 3.60
N ALA A 83 -5.75 7.38 3.78
CA ALA A 83 -6.08 7.91 5.09
C ALA A 83 -6.70 6.83 5.99
N VAL A 84 -7.59 5.98 5.46
CA VAL A 84 -8.17 4.85 6.19
C VAL A 84 -7.09 3.81 6.54
N LEU A 85 -6.20 3.47 5.62
CA LEU A 85 -5.12 2.52 5.89
C LEU A 85 -4.15 3.03 6.96
N LEU A 86 -3.74 4.28 6.88
CA LEU A 86 -2.78 4.86 7.80
C LEU A 86 -3.41 5.15 9.17
N LEU A 87 -4.49 5.94 9.20
CA LEU A 87 -5.10 6.40 10.43
C LEU A 87 -5.96 5.31 11.09
N GLY A 88 -6.67 4.51 10.29
CA GLY A 88 -7.58 3.47 10.78
C GLY A 88 -6.89 2.17 11.17
N PHE A 89 -5.78 1.81 10.52
CA PHE A 89 -5.15 0.50 10.74
C PHE A 89 -3.67 0.61 11.15
N ALA A 90 -2.82 1.30 10.39
CA ALA A 90 -1.38 1.30 10.62
C ALA A 90 -0.99 1.93 11.97
N ILE A 91 -1.47 3.14 12.25
CA ILE A 91 -1.17 3.86 13.50
C ILE A 91 -1.68 3.08 14.73
N PRO A 92 -2.95 2.64 14.80
CA PRO A 92 -3.45 1.87 15.93
C PRO A 92 -2.71 0.54 16.15
N LEU A 93 -2.37 -0.18 15.07
CA LEU A 93 -1.66 -1.45 15.17
C LEU A 93 -0.24 -1.26 15.69
N TRP A 94 0.48 -0.25 15.18
CA TRP A 94 1.79 0.13 15.67
C TRP A 94 1.76 0.50 17.16
N ALA A 95 0.79 1.32 17.56
CA ALA A 95 0.62 1.76 18.95
C ALA A 95 0.41 0.59 19.91
N LYS A 96 -0.37 -0.44 19.52
CA LYS A 96 -0.53 -1.67 20.31
C LYS A 96 0.78 -2.42 20.50
N ARG A 97 1.72 -2.35 19.56
CA ARG A 97 2.99 -3.08 19.65
C ARG A 97 4.03 -2.37 20.50
N VAL A 98 4.14 -1.07 20.38
CA VAL A 98 5.21 -0.32 21.06
C VAL A 98 4.87 0.01 22.51
N ASN A 99 3.60 -0.05 22.91
CA ASN A 99 3.18 0.39 24.25
C ASN A 99 2.73 -0.74 25.20
N GLN A 100 2.67 -2.00 24.75
CA GLN A 100 2.15 -3.12 25.54
C GLN A 100 3.25 -4.11 25.94
N PHE A 101 4.14 -3.69 26.85
CA PHE A 101 5.16 -4.58 27.42
C PHE A 101 4.59 -5.42 28.57
N PRO A 102 5.02 -6.69 28.72
CA PRO A 102 4.69 -7.47 29.90
C PRO A 102 5.27 -6.81 31.17
N PRO A 103 4.60 -6.93 32.33
CA PRO A 103 5.12 -6.47 33.60
C PRO A 103 6.50 -7.07 33.89
N GLY A 104 7.39 -6.33 34.58
CA GLY A 104 8.79 -6.75 34.76
C GLY A 104 9.01 -8.13 35.42
N LYS A 105 8.00 -8.67 36.13
CA LYS A 105 8.05 -10.04 36.70
C LYS A 105 7.74 -11.14 35.69
N GLU A 106 7.07 -10.81 34.60
CA GLU A 106 6.69 -11.72 33.50
C GLU A 106 7.55 -11.52 32.25
N ALA A 107 8.37 -10.47 32.23
CA ALA A 107 9.26 -10.15 31.13
C ALA A 107 10.54 -11.01 31.17
N LEU A 108 10.83 -11.71 30.07
CA LEU A 108 12.13 -12.31 29.84
C LEU A 108 13.10 -11.22 29.38
N VAL A 109 14.09 -10.88 30.21
CA VAL A 109 15.13 -9.89 29.87
C VAL A 109 16.29 -10.60 29.17
N VAL A 110 16.61 -10.18 27.96
CA VAL A 110 17.72 -10.74 27.15
C VAL A 110 18.77 -9.65 26.96
N HIS A 111 20.02 -9.94 27.34
CA HIS A 111 21.16 -9.07 27.08
C HIS A 111 21.85 -9.53 25.79
N VAL A 112 21.84 -8.69 24.75
CA VAL A 112 22.48 -8.97 23.46
C VAL A 112 23.78 -8.18 23.41
N VAL A 113 24.92 -8.87 23.18
CA VAL A 113 26.28 -8.29 23.07
C VAL A 113 26.71 -8.25 21.61
#